data_AF-A0A9D0IA67-F1
#
_entry.id   AF-A0A9D0IA67-F1
#
_cell.length_a   1.000
_cell.length_b   1.000
_cell.length_c   1.000
_cell.angle_alpha   90.00
_cell.angle_beta   90.00
_cell.angle_gamma   90.00
#
_symmetry.space_group_name_H-M   'P 1'
#
loop_
_entity.id
_entity.type
_entity.pdbx_description
1 polymer ?
#
loop_
_entity_poly.entity_id
_entity_poly.type
_entity_poly.pdbx_seq_one_letter_code
_entity_poly.pdbx_strand_id
1 'polypeptide(L)'
;MKTLALPLFLAAALTVSAPLVAQSVPETTEVRVVGVTGDKHRGDTSPAKRHQLCDKKFSGSHWCSTKEYLEGGMDMDADDKLDTAWIRPYIVSSAYTPTYGVVYVDASTLTTNTAQINCKQWGTDESRYRGTALQRRNNDDKQIVIVRECSEKLPSLCCASVPIN
;
A
#
# COMPACT_ATOMS: atom_id res chain seq x y z
N MET A 1 -68.17 3.56 -63.71
CA MET A 1 -67.00 2.68 -63.47
C MET A 1 -65.91 3.52 -62.83
N LYS A 2 -65.65 3.35 -61.54
CA LYS A 2 -64.62 4.09 -60.78
C LYS A 2 -63.71 3.09 -60.09
N THR A 3 -62.43 3.34 -60.25
CA THR A 3 -61.27 2.46 -60.06
C THR A 3 -60.83 2.35 -58.61
N LEU A 4 -60.26 1.19 -58.27
CA LEU A 4 -59.59 0.85 -57.00
C LEU A 4 -58.38 1.73 -56.70
N ALA A 5 -58.07 1.89 -55.41
CA ALA A 5 -56.70 2.09 -54.93
C ALA A 5 -56.50 1.33 -53.60
N LEU A 6 -55.50 0.46 -53.56
CA LEU A 6 -55.00 -0.25 -52.37
C LEU A 6 -53.58 0.26 -52.11
N PRO A 7 -53.18 0.66 -50.89
CA PRO A 7 -51.84 1.19 -50.66
C PRO A 7 -50.83 0.07 -50.41
N LEU A 8 -49.70 0.19 -51.09
CA LEU A 8 -48.49 -0.61 -50.95
C LEU A 8 -47.70 -0.09 -49.74
N PHE A 9 -47.56 -0.89 -48.67
CA PHE A 9 -46.67 -0.57 -47.54
C PHE A 9 -45.25 -1.01 -47.87
N LEU A 10 -44.34 -0.04 -48.04
CA LEU A 10 -42.90 -0.26 -48.12
C LEU A 10 -42.33 -0.25 -46.70
N ALA A 11 -41.84 -1.38 -46.20
CA ALA A 11 -41.13 -1.45 -44.93
C ALA A 11 -39.62 -1.24 -45.16
N ALA A 12 -39.09 -0.11 -44.70
CA ALA A 12 -37.66 0.15 -44.68
C ALA A 12 -37.04 -0.47 -43.40
N ALA A 13 -36.16 -1.45 -43.56
CA ALA A 13 -35.39 -2.02 -42.46
C ALA A 13 -34.23 -1.07 -42.11
N LEU A 14 -34.31 -0.40 -40.96
CA LEU A 14 -33.20 0.34 -40.36
C LEU A 14 -32.30 -0.65 -39.61
N THR A 15 -31.10 -0.91 -40.15
CA THR A 15 -30.05 -1.61 -39.40
C THR A 15 -29.43 -0.65 -38.39
N VAL A 16 -29.70 -0.86 -37.10
CA VAL A 16 -29.00 -0.18 -36.02
C VAL A 16 -27.62 -0.82 -35.86
N SER A 17 -26.58 -0.13 -36.29
CA SER A 17 -25.20 -0.47 -35.92
C SER A 17 -24.97 -0.03 -34.48
N ALA A 18 -25.02 -0.97 -33.53
CA ALA A 18 -24.57 -0.72 -32.17
C ALA A 18 -23.04 -0.50 -32.18
N PRO A 19 -22.50 0.57 -31.55
CA PRO A 19 -21.07 0.73 -31.44
C PRO A 19 -20.51 -0.40 -30.58
N LEU A 20 -19.43 -1.02 -31.07
CA LEU A 20 -18.60 -1.94 -30.30
C LEU A 20 -18.08 -1.17 -29.08
N VAL A 21 -18.69 -1.40 -27.91
CA VAL A 21 -18.12 -0.94 -26.65
C VAL A 21 -16.85 -1.74 -26.47
N ALA A 22 -15.69 -1.12 -26.70
CA ALA A 22 -14.42 -1.66 -26.25
C ALA A 22 -14.56 -1.89 -24.73
N GLN A 23 -14.70 -3.15 -24.33
CA GLN A 23 -14.65 -3.52 -22.93
C GLN A 23 -13.25 -3.12 -22.44
N SER A 24 -13.16 -2.11 -21.59
CA SER A 24 -11.91 -1.77 -20.91
C SER A 24 -11.48 -3.01 -20.15
N VAL A 25 -10.38 -3.64 -20.56
CA VAL A 25 -9.73 -4.68 -19.76
C VAL A 25 -9.47 -4.05 -18.38
N PRO A 26 -9.91 -4.66 -17.27
CA PRO A 26 -9.59 -4.13 -15.96
C PRO A 26 -8.07 -4.10 -15.84
N GLU A 27 -7.51 -2.89 -15.76
CA GLU A 27 -6.10 -2.68 -15.54
C GLU A 27 -5.77 -3.26 -14.16
N THR A 28 -5.07 -4.39 -14.14
CA THR A 28 -4.68 -5.04 -12.89
C THR A 28 -3.61 -4.18 -12.24
N THR A 29 -3.80 -3.80 -10.98
CA THR A 29 -2.81 -3.03 -10.22
C THR A 29 -2.19 -3.88 -9.11
N GLU A 30 -0.92 -3.64 -8.81
CA GLU A 30 -0.23 -4.17 -7.64
C GLU A 30 0.24 -3.05 -6.71
N VAL A 31 0.48 -3.34 -5.44
CA VAL A 31 1.04 -2.34 -4.51
C VAL A 31 2.56 -2.46 -4.50
N ARG A 32 3.26 -1.38 -4.81
CA ARG A 32 4.73 -1.29 -4.74
C ARG A 32 5.17 -0.19 -3.79
N VAL A 33 6.39 -0.32 -3.29
CA VAL A 33 7.08 0.78 -2.62
C VAL A 33 7.43 1.83 -3.66
N VAL A 34 7.13 3.10 -3.36
CA VAL A 34 7.46 4.25 -4.22
C VAL A 34 8.50 5.19 -3.61
N GLY A 35 8.96 4.88 -2.40
CA GLY A 35 10.06 5.59 -1.73
C GLY A 35 9.74 5.96 -0.28
N VAL A 36 10.36 7.04 0.20
CA VAL A 36 10.14 7.58 1.55
C VAL A 36 9.85 9.07 1.56
N THR A 37 9.24 9.52 2.65
CA THR A 37 9.18 10.96 2.96
C THR A 37 10.57 11.53 3.18
N GLY A 38 10.81 12.79 2.77
CA GLY A 38 12.07 13.47 3.10
C GLY A 38 12.15 13.87 4.58
N ASP A 39 11.03 14.35 5.13
CA ASP A 39 10.93 14.72 6.54
C ASP A 39 10.93 13.49 7.44
N LYS A 40 11.68 13.59 8.55
CA LYS A 40 11.80 12.55 9.57
C LYS A 40 10.95 12.90 10.78
N HIS A 41 10.23 11.91 11.29
CA HIS A 41 9.29 12.06 12.39
C HIS A 41 9.53 11.03 13.48
N ARG A 42 9.14 11.37 14.71
CA ARG A 42 9.09 10.42 15.83
C ARG A 42 7.86 9.52 15.73
N GLY A 43 7.73 8.58 16.67
CA GLY A 43 6.64 7.62 16.75
C GLY A 43 5.25 8.22 17.00
N ASP A 44 5.17 9.46 17.46
CA ASP A 44 3.93 10.19 17.78
C ASP A 44 3.20 10.80 16.57
N THR A 45 3.76 10.64 15.37
CA THR A 45 3.08 11.08 14.14
C THR A 45 1.99 10.10 13.76
N SER A 46 0.74 10.56 13.80
CA SER A 46 -0.44 9.74 13.58
C SER A 46 -0.46 9.06 12.21
N PRO A 47 -1.14 7.91 12.07
CA PRO A 47 -1.23 7.21 10.79
C PRO A 47 -1.81 8.09 9.68
N ALA A 48 -2.90 8.82 9.96
CA ALA A 48 -3.52 9.72 9.00
C ALA A 48 -2.55 10.79 8.50
N LYS A 49 -1.71 11.34 9.38
CA LYS A 49 -0.70 12.31 8.97
C LYS A 49 0.38 11.67 8.09
N ARG A 50 0.81 10.45 8.39
CA ARG A 50 1.78 9.72 7.56
C ARG A 50 1.22 9.39 6.17
N HIS A 51 -0.06 9.03 6.07
CA HIS A 51 -0.76 8.90 4.80
C HIS A 51 -0.68 10.19 3.97
N GLN A 52 -1.01 11.33 4.58
CA GLN A 52 -0.92 12.64 3.91
C GLN A 52 0.52 13.01 3.50
N LEU A 53 1.53 12.66 4.30
CA LEU A 53 2.92 12.93 3.98
C LEU A 53 3.39 12.11 2.77
N CYS A 54 2.98 10.84 2.68
CA CYS A 54 3.23 10.02 1.51
C CYS A 54 2.52 10.58 0.29
N ASP A 55 1.21 10.82 0.34
CA ASP A 55 0.44 11.35 -0.78
C ASP A 55 1.00 12.70 -1.29
N LYS A 56 1.41 13.59 -0.39
CA LYS A 56 2.06 14.86 -0.74
C LYS A 56 3.38 14.66 -1.49
N LYS A 57 4.16 13.63 -1.15
CA LYS A 57 5.48 13.37 -1.75
C LYS A 57 5.36 12.58 -3.04
N PHE A 58 4.46 11.59 -3.07
CA PHE A 58 4.17 10.72 -4.19
C PHE A 58 2.64 10.67 -4.34
N SER A 59 2.12 11.33 -5.37
CA SER A 59 0.66 11.49 -5.58
C SER A 59 -0.03 10.13 -5.64
N GLY A 60 -1.11 9.95 -4.87
CA GLY A 60 -1.88 8.70 -4.82
C GLY A 60 -1.23 7.61 -3.96
N SER A 61 -0.12 7.91 -3.28
CA SER A 61 0.53 6.98 -2.37
C SER A 61 -0.01 7.07 -0.94
N HIS A 62 0.37 6.10 -0.13
CA HIS A 62 -0.04 5.97 1.26
C HIS A 62 1.11 5.43 2.11
N TRP A 63 0.98 5.53 3.44
CA TRP A 63 1.96 4.96 4.34
C TRP A 63 1.90 3.42 4.30
N CYS A 64 2.98 2.79 3.83
CA CYS A 64 3.07 1.35 3.65
C CYS A 64 2.79 0.59 4.94
N SER A 65 2.08 -0.52 4.82
CA SER A 65 2.11 -1.58 5.82
C SER A 65 3.16 -2.63 5.54
N THR A 66 3.56 -3.36 6.59
CA THR A 66 4.44 -4.53 6.44
C THR A 66 3.86 -5.58 5.51
N LYS A 67 2.52 -5.73 5.47
CA LYS A 67 1.84 -6.63 4.52
C LYS A 67 2.09 -6.20 3.07
N GLU A 68 1.78 -4.95 2.74
CA GLU A 68 1.95 -4.40 1.39
C GLU A 68 3.41 -4.46 0.93
N TYR A 69 4.35 -4.14 1.83
CA TYR A 69 5.78 -4.26 1.54
C TYR A 69 6.20 -5.70 1.18
N LEU A 70 5.68 -6.70 1.90
CA LEU A 70 6.01 -8.11 1.68
C LEU A 70 5.32 -8.69 0.44
N GLU A 71 4.05 -8.34 0.23
CA GLU A 71 3.26 -8.80 -0.93
C GLU A 71 3.70 -8.12 -2.23
N GLY A 72 4.17 -6.87 -2.17
CA GLY A 72 4.70 -6.11 -3.30
C GLY A 72 6.11 -6.50 -3.74
N GLY A 73 6.63 -7.65 -3.28
CA GLY A 73 7.91 -8.19 -3.73
C GLY A 73 9.16 -7.62 -3.06
N MET A 74 9.02 -6.74 -2.04
CA MET A 74 10.12 -6.07 -1.32
C MET A 74 11.09 -5.29 -2.21
N ASP A 75 10.79 -5.13 -3.50
CA ASP A 75 11.70 -4.53 -4.45
C ASP A 75 11.65 -3.00 -4.30
N MET A 76 12.81 -2.42 -4.05
CA MET A 76 13.01 -0.99 -3.99
C MET A 76 14.19 -0.70 -4.91
N ASP A 77 14.01 0.27 -5.80
CA ASP A 77 15.10 0.74 -6.66
C ASP A 77 16.35 1.03 -5.80
N ALA A 78 17.52 0.65 -6.30
CA ALA A 78 18.76 0.71 -5.53
C ALA A 78 19.04 2.11 -4.95
N ASP A 79 18.69 3.15 -5.71
CA ASP A 79 18.83 4.55 -5.32
C ASP A 79 17.79 4.99 -4.28
N ASP A 80 16.70 4.26 -4.15
CA ASP A 80 15.64 4.48 -3.16
C ASP A 80 15.80 3.60 -1.91
N LYS A 81 16.79 2.70 -1.88
CA LYS A 81 17.02 1.85 -0.70
C LYS A 81 17.31 2.70 0.51
N LEU A 82 16.73 2.29 1.63
CA LEU A 82 16.62 3.13 2.81
C LEU A 82 17.57 2.65 3.89
N ASP A 83 18.26 3.56 4.55
CA ASP A 83 18.96 3.17 5.77
C ASP A 83 17.94 2.69 6.81
N THR A 84 16.89 3.48 7.02
CA THR A 84 15.77 3.17 7.92
C THR A 84 14.51 3.97 7.57
N ALA A 85 13.31 3.41 7.78
CA ALA A 85 12.04 4.13 7.69
C ALA A 85 10.93 3.52 8.56
N TRP A 86 10.02 4.35 9.06
CA TRP A 86 8.79 3.89 9.71
C TRP A 86 7.87 3.18 8.73
N ILE A 87 7.40 2.00 9.12
CA ILE A 87 6.42 1.20 8.37
C ILE A 87 5.26 0.82 9.29
N ARG A 88 4.03 0.81 8.78
CA ARG A 88 2.86 0.46 9.57
C ARG A 88 2.87 -1.05 9.84
N PRO A 89 2.91 -1.52 11.10
CA PRO A 89 2.80 -2.95 11.37
C PRO A 89 1.44 -3.47 10.90
N TYR A 90 1.46 -4.59 10.20
CA TYR A 90 0.29 -5.43 9.97
C TYR A 90 0.27 -6.52 11.02
N ILE A 91 -0.75 -6.49 11.89
CA ILE A 91 -0.89 -7.42 13.01
C ILE A 91 -1.89 -8.50 12.62
N VAL A 92 -1.44 -9.76 12.55
CA VAL A 92 -2.30 -10.94 12.37
C VAL A 92 -2.43 -11.70 13.67
N SER A 93 -3.64 -12.09 14.03
CA SER A 93 -3.90 -12.98 15.15
C SER A 93 -3.83 -14.45 14.72
N SER A 94 -2.64 -14.96 14.40
CA SER A 94 -2.39 -16.41 14.29
C SER A 94 -0.90 -16.73 14.17
N ALA A 95 -0.52 -17.87 14.74
CA ALA A 95 0.85 -18.31 15.00
C ALA A 95 1.81 -18.38 13.79
N TYR A 96 3.00 -17.87 14.04
CA TYR A 96 4.33 -18.03 13.46
C TYR A 96 4.57 -19.01 12.28
N THR A 97 5.26 -18.51 11.23
CA THR A 97 6.32 -19.25 10.53
C THR A 97 7.48 -18.31 10.17
N PRO A 98 8.74 -18.64 10.52
CA PRO A 98 9.88 -17.79 10.26
C PRO A 98 10.62 -18.23 8.99
N THR A 99 10.57 -17.39 7.96
CA THR A 99 11.66 -17.39 6.97
C THR A 99 11.78 -15.97 6.44
N TYR A 100 12.78 -15.26 6.94
CA TYR A 100 13.18 -13.90 6.56
C TYR A 100 12.23 -12.77 6.96
N GLY A 101 12.59 -12.06 8.03
CA GLY A 101 12.32 -10.62 8.17
C GLY A 101 10.88 -10.18 8.40
N VAL A 102 9.94 -11.09 8.69
CA VAL A 102 8.58 -10.66 9.01
C VAL A 102 8.38 -10.56 10.52
N VAL A 103 8.14 -9.34 10.99
CA VAL A 103 7.56 -9.12 12.32
C VAL A 103 6.05 -9.35 12.19
N TYR A 104 5.66 -10.63 12.03
CA TYR A 104 4.29 -11.07 12.32
C TYR A 104 4.22 -11.20 13.83
N VAL A 105 3.69 -10.18 14.50
CA VAL A 105 3.55 -10.27 15.95
C VAL A 105 2.33 -11.09 16.25
N ASP A 106 2.57 -12.35 16.57
CA ASP A 106 1.56 -13.26 17.07
C ASP A 106 0.95 -12.67 18.34
N ALA A 107 -0.34 -12.33 18.26
CA ALA A 107 -1.10 -11.79 19.37
C ALA A 107 -1.09 -12.69 20.64
N SER A 108 -0.75 -13.97 20.50
CA SER A 108 -0.63 -14.93 21.61
C SER A 108 0.77 -15.01 22.25
N THR A 109 1.82 -14.55 21.55
CA THR A 109 3.15 -14.30 22.17
C THR A 109 3.26 -12.90 22.78
N LEU A 110 2.26 -12.04 22.56
CA LEU A 110 2.05 -10.77 23.27
C LEU A 110 1.55 -11.00 24.70
N THR A 111 2.35 -11.70 25.51
CA THR A 111 2.12 -11.73 26.97
C THR A 111 2.38 -10.34 27.60
N THR A 112 2.96 -9.39 26.86
CA THR A 112 3.03 -7.97 27.23
C THR A 112 2.85 -7.01 26.04
N ASN A 113 1.62 -6.48 25.93
CA ASN A 113 1.28 -5.16 25.36
C ASN A 113 1.55 -4.90 23.85
N THR A 114 0.48 -4.93 23.05
CA THR A 114 0.38 -4.39 21.67
C THR A 114 0.90 -2.95 21.48
N ALA A 115 1.05 -2.19 22.58
CA ALA A 115 1.68 -0.87 22.61
C ALA A 115 3.17 -0.87 22.22
N GLN A 116 3.83 -2.03 22.19
CA GLN A 116 5.29 -2.12 22.07
C GLN A 116 5.84 -2.00 20.65
N ILE A 117 5.07 -2.17 19.57
CA ILE A 117 5.62 -2.17 18.19
C ILE A 117 5.01 -1.10 17.28
N ASN A 118 4.04 -0.34 17.76
CA ASN A 118 3.36 0.68 16.98
C ASN A 118 3.38 2.03 17.70
N CYS A 119 4.34 2.27 18.60
CA CYS A 119 4.42 3.51 19.36
C CYS A 119 3.10 3.91 20.01
N LYS A 120 2.48 2.95 20.74
CA LYS A 120 1.16 3.14 21.38
C LYS A 120 0.15 3.74 20.38
N GLN A 121 -0.09 3.02 19.28
CA GLN A 121 -0.93 3.47 18.15
C GLN A 121 -0.45 4.77 17.49
N TRP A 122 0.86 4.96 17.46
CA TRP A 122 1.55 6.12 16.91
C TRP A 122 1.14 7.42 17.59
N GLY A 123 1.02 7.35 18.92
CA GLY A 123 0.61 8.43 19.81
C GLY A 123 1.63 8.73 20.92
N THR A 124 2.84 8.19 20.83
CA THR A 124 3.94 8.50 21.76
C THR A 124 5.29 8.51 21.05
N ASP A 125 6.20 9.33 21.55
CA ASP A 125 7.60 9.40 21.16
C ASP A 125 8.56 9.03 22.30
N GLU A 126 8.04 8.48 23.39
CA GLU A 126 8.86 8.10 24.54
C GLU A 126 9.80 6.93 24.16
N SER A 127 11.06 7.03 24.57
CA SER A 127 12.12 6.05 24.26
C SER A 127 11.87 4.66 24.84
N ARG A 128 10.91 4.48 25.77
CA ARG A 128 10.56 3.15 26.31
C ARG A 128 9.61 2.36 25.41
N TYR A 129 8.95 2.99 24.45
CA TYR A 129 8.10 2.30 23.48
C TYR A 129 8.90 2.00 22.20
N ARG A 130 8.41 1.04 21.40
CA ARG A 130 9.00 0.73 20.09
C ARG A 130 7.98 0.87 18.97
N GLY A 131 8.49 1.12 17.78
CA GLY A 131 7.78 1.20 16.52
C GLY A 131 8.41 0.24 15.51
N THR A 132 7.61 -0.25 14.58
CA THR A 132 8.10 -1.06 13.46
C THR A 132 8.75 -0.18 12.41
N ALA A 133 9.96 -0.55 12.00
CA ALA A 133 10.70 0.13 10.96
C ALA A 133 11.25 -0.86 9.94
N LEU A 134 11.50 -0.40 8.73
CA LEU A 134 12.28 -1.08 7.72
C LEU A 134 13.74 -0.60 7.81
N GLN A 135 14.71 -1.48 7.57
CA GLN A 135 16.13 -1.16 7.52
C GLN A 135 16.84 -1.98 6.45
N ARG A 136 17.75 -1.37 5.69
CA ARG A 136 18.66 -2.11 4.80
C ARG A 136 19.51 -3.08 5.59
N ARG A 137 19.54 -4.35 5.17
CA ARG A 137 20.47 -5.35 5.70
C ARG A 137 21.87 -4.99 5.20
N ASN A 138 22.87 -5.02 6.08
CA ASN A 138 24.24 -4.70 5.68
C ASN A 138 24.68 -5.54 4.47
N ASN A 139 25.25 -4.87 3.45
CA ASN A 139 25.87 -5.43 2.23
C ASN A 139 25.01 -6.32 1.34
N ASP A 140 23.75 -6.56 1.70
CA ASP A 140 22.76 -7.20 0.85
C ASP A 140 21.73 -6.14 0.48
N ASP A 141 21.36 -6.10 -0.80
CA ASP A 141 20.32 -5.25 -1.38
C ASP A 141 18.90 -5.48 -0.83
N LYS A 142 18.79 -6.14 0.32
CA LYS A 142 17.58 -6.58 1.00
C LYS A 142 17.26 -5.64 2.15
N GLN A 143 15.98 -5.40 2.40
CA GLN A 143 15.57 -4.77 3.65
C GLN A 143 14.91 -5.77 4.60
N ILE A 144 15.08 -5.50 5.89
CA ILE A 144 14.52 -6.28 7.00
C ILE A 144 13.59 -5.41 7.81
N VAL A 145 12.51 -6.01 8.33
CA VAL A 145 11.67 -5.36 9.33
C VAL A 145 12.34 -5.50 10.70
N ILE A 146 12.45 -4.37 11.39
CA ILE A 146 13.05 -4.24 12.71
C ILE A 146 12.13 -3.46 13.66
N VAL A 147 12.53 -3.35 14.92
CA VAL A 147 11.92 -2.46 15.90
C VAL A 147 12.89 -1.33 16.27
N ARG A 148 12.36 -0.12 16.42
CA ARG A 148 13.11 1.09 16.76
C ARG A 148 12.44 1.86 17.87
N GLU A 149 13.18 2.70 18.58
CA GLU A 149 12.58 3.48 19.66
C GLU A 149 11.65 4.55 19.08
N CYS A 150 10.52 4.79 19.73
CA CYS A 150 9.58 5.82 19.25
C CYS A 150 10.16 7.24 19.33
N SER A 151 11.24 7.42 20.07
CA SER A 151 12.02 8.65 20.13
C SER A 151 12.88 8.88 18.87
N GLU A 152 13.13 7.86 18.05
CA GLU A 152 13.94 8.02 16.84
C GLU A 152 13.18 8.81 15.77
N LYS A 153 13.90 9.68 15.05
CA LYS A 153 13.34 10.41 13.90
C LYS A 153 13.66 9.64 12.62
N LEU A 154 12.66 9.00 12.04
CA LEU A 154 12.79 8.26 10.78
C LEU A 154 11.80 8.82 9.73
N PRO A 155 12.09 8.72 8.43
CA PRO A 155 11.11 9.02 7.41
C PRO A 155 10.00 7.93 7.39
N SER A 156 8.91 8.15 6.65
CA SER A 156 7.85 7.14 6.47
C SER A 156 8.01 6.44 5.13
N LEU A 157 7.85 5.11 5.10
CA LEU A 157 7.83 4.30 3.89
C LEU A 157 6.50 4.48 3.13
N CYS A 158 6.56 4.77 1.84
CA CYS A 158 5.38 5.07 1.04
C CYS A 158 5.14 4.01 -0.05
N CYS A 159 3.89 3.60 -0.21
CA CYS A 159 3.43 2.59 -1.15
C CYS A 159 2.36 3.19 -2.05
N ALA A 160 2.25 2.72 -3.29
CA ALA A 160 1.17 3.10 -4.18
C ALA A 160 0.70 1.89 -5.01
N SER A 161 -0.55 1.93 -5.44
CA SER A 161 -1.05 1.04 -6.48
C SER A 161 -0.45 1.45 -7.82
N VAL A 162 0.25 0.54 -8.48
CA VAL A 162 0.83 0.73 -9.81
C VAL A 162 0.21 -0.25 -10.80
N PRO A 163 0.04 0.13 -12.07
CA PRO A 163 -0.39 -0.81 -13.12
C PRO A 163 0.59 -1.97 -13.28
N ILE A 164 0.06 -3.17 -13.44
CA ILE A 164 0.82 -4.36 -13.85
C ILE A 164 0.86 -4.34 -15.39
N ASN A 165 2.05 -4.08 -15.95
CA ASN A 165 2.32 -4.17 -17.39
C ASN A 165 2.75 -5.58 -17.80
#